data_AF-A0A9P9DSD4-F1
#
_entry.id   AF-A0A9P9DSD4-F1
#
_cell.length_a   1.000
_cell.length_b   1.000
_cell.length_c   1.000
_cell.angle_alpha   90.00
_cell.angle_beta   90.00
_cell.angle_gamma   90.00
#
_symmetry.space_group_name_H-M   'P 1'
#
loop_
_entity.id
_entity.type
_entity.pdbx_description
1 polymer ?
#
loop_
_entity_poly.entity_id
_entity_poly.type
_entity_poly.pdbx_seq_one_letter_code
_entity_poly.pdbx_strand_id
1 'polypeptide(L)' 'RGWEYVYSIRTYHVDIGASYDHTVEKLKSRIPGHRPISTIIAVPRLAFPQMQIEIGVEAYK' A
#
# COMPACT_ATOMS: atom_id res chain seq x y z
N ARG A 1 -4.50 11.44 -13.16
CA ARG A 1 -4.43 12.53 -12.17
C ARG A 1 -5.14 12.06 -10.90
N GLY A 2 -4.53 12.20 -9.73
CA GLY A 2 -4.97 11.68 -8.44
C GLY A 2 -3.80 11.19 -7.58
N TRP A 3 -3.08 10.16 -8.04
CA TRP A 3 -2.00 9.54 -7.28
C TRP A 3 -0.78 10.45 -7.07
N GLU A 4 -0.58 11.45 -7.93
CA GLU A 4 0.45 12.48 -7.75
C GLU A 4 0.25 13.33 -6.48
N TYR A 5 -0.97 13.34 -5.92
CA TYR A 5 -1.29 14.09 -4.71
C TYR A 5 -1.20 13.24 -3.43
N VAL A 6 -1.03 11.93 -3.55
CA VAL A 6 -0.93 11.02 -2.40
C VAL A 6 0.42 11.23 -1.75
N TYR A 7 0.50 11.72 -0.52
CA TYR A 7 1.80 11.94 0.14
C TYR A 7 2.15 10.84 1.13
N SER A 8 1.17 10.03 1.58
CA SER A 8 1.36 8.94 2.53
C SER A 8 0.59 7.69 2.12
N ILE A 9 1.23 6.54 2.21
CA ILE A 9 0.64 5.22 1.96
C ILE A 9 0.86 4.34 3.20
N ARG A 10 -0.20 3.65 3.63
CA ARG A 10 -0.10 2.58 4.62
C ARG A 10 -0.63 1.28 4.08
N THR A 11 0.15 0.21 4.16
CA THR A 11 -0.28 -1.11 3.73
C THR A 11 -0.27 -2.10 4.90
N TYR A 12 -1.36 -2.83 5.03
CA TYR A 12 -1.58 -3.84 6.05
C TYR A 12 -1.64 -5.21 5.38
N HIS A 13 -0.75 -6.12 5.77
CA HIS A 13 -0.56 -7.41 5.13
C HIS A 13 -0.88 -8.54 6.10
N VAL A 14 -1.66 -9.54 5.67
CA VAL A 14 -1.89 -10.75 6.48
C VAL A 14 -0.65 -11.64 6.49
N ASP A 15 -0.08 -11.90 5.30
CA ASP A 15 1.25 -12.50 5.13
C ASP A 15 2.15 -11.51 4.40
N ILE A 16 2.94 -10.76 5.17
CA ILE A 16 3.88 -9.77 4.61
C ILE A 16 5.02 -10.43 3.82
N GLY A 17 5.44 -11.64 4.19
CA GLY A 17 6.51 -12.35 3.50
C GLY A 17 6.11 -12.74 2.08
N ALA A 18 4.84 -13.09 1.88
CA ALA A 18 4.30 -13.42 0.56
C ALA A 18 3.93 -12.21 -0.30
N SER A 19 3.67 -11.04 0.30
CA SER A 19 2.99 -9.93 -0.38
C SER A 19 3.77 -8.61 -0.46
N TYR A 20 4.87 -8.47 0.28
CA TYR A 20 5.68 -7.26 0.31
C TYR A 20 6.21 -6.87 -1.08
N ASP A 21 7.00 -7.75 -1.70
CA ASP A 21 7.65 -7.45 -2.99
C ASP A 21 6.62 -7.14 -4.08
N HIS A 22 5.55 -7.93 -4.13
CA HIS A 22 4.45 -7.70 -5.08
C HIS A 22 3.82 -6.32 -4.89
N THR A 23 3.60 -5.89 -3.65
CA THR A 23 3.01 -4.57 -3.34
C THR A 23 3.95 -3.44 -3.72
N VAL A 24 5.23 -3.55 -3.41
CA VAL A 24 6.25 -2.55 -3.75
C VAL A 24 6.38 -2.41 -5.26
N GLU A 25 6.44 -3.51 -6.01
CA GLU A 25 6.48 -3.49 -7.48
C GLU A 25 5.23 -2.83 -8.07
N LYS A 26 4.04 -3.20 -7.58
CA LYS A 26 2.79 -2.60 -8.05
C LYS A 26 2.74 -1.11 -7.77
N LEU A 27 3.13 -0.65 -6.58
CA LEU A 27 3.20 0.77 -6.27
C LEU A 27 4.20 1.50 -7.18
N LYS A 28 5.42 0.99 -7.36
CA LYS A 28 6.41 1.58 -8.29
C LYS A 28 5.87 1.71 -9.71
N SER A 29 5.17 0.68 -10.21
CA SER A 29 4.56 0.71 -11.55
C SER A 29 3.38 1.69 -11.66
N ARG A 30 2.62 1.87 -10.57
CA ARG A 30 1.43 2.73 -10.52
C ARG A 30 1.79 4.21 -10.43
N ILE A 31 2.89 4.54 -9.73
CA ILE A 31 3.36 5.91 -9.45
C ILE A 31 4.85 6.09 -9.77
N PRO A 32 5.28 5.91 -11.03
CA PRO A 32 6.71 5.85 -11.39
C PRO A 32 7.50 7.14 -11.12
N GLY A 33 6.83 8.30 -11.10
CA GLY A 33 7.44 9.60 -10.85
C GLY A 33 7.19 10.17 -9.46
N HIS A 34 6.58 9.39 -8.56
CA HIS A 34 6.16 9.89 -7.25
C HIS A 34 6.53 8.91 -6.14
N ARG A 35 6.98 9.43 -5.00
CA ARG A 35 7.47 8.61 -3.88
C ARG A 35 6.87 9.08 -2.55
N PRO A 36 5.62 8.70 -2.26
CA PRO A 36 4.98 8.92 -0.97
C PRO A 36 5.78 8.25 0.15
N ILE A 37 5.68 8.78 1.37
CA ILE A 37 6.15 8.03 2.54
C ILE A 37 5.30 6.75 2.67
N SER A 38 5.91 5.66 3.10
CA SER A 38 5.24 4.37 3.20
C SER A 38 5.47 3.71 4.53
N THR A 39 4.39 3.27 5.16
CA THR A 39 4.41 2.38 6.34
C THR A 39 3.80 1.05 5.95
N ILE A 40 4.53 -0.03 6.18
CA ILE A 40 4.16 -1.37 5.78
C ILE A 40 4.23 -2.27 7.00
N ILE A 41 3.12 -2.90 7.38
CA ILE A 41 3.04 -3.74 8.58
C ILE A 41 2.28 -5.04 8.35
N ALA A 42 2.63 -6.06 9.13
CA ALA A 42 1.86 -7.30 9.22
C ALA A 42 0.71 -7.14 10.24
N VAL A 43 -0.46 -7.69 9.92
CA VAL A 43 -1.65 -7.71 10.79
C VAL A 43 -2.28 -9.10 10.81
N PRO A 44 -2.92 -9.52 11.92
CA PRO A 44 -3.45 -10.88 12.03
C PRO A 44 -4.67 -11.14 11.11
N ARG A 45 -5.43 -10.10 10.76
CA ARG A 45 -6.61 -10.18 9.89
C ARG A 45 -7.03 -8.79 9.42
N LEU A 46 -7.79 -8.76 8.33
CA LEU A 46 -8.44 -7.57 7.77
C LEU A 46 -9.97 -7.67 7.93
N ALA A 47 -10.70 -6.70 7.38
CA ALA A 47 -12.15 -6.62 7.51
C ALA A 47 -12.86 -7.89 7.00
N PHE A 48 -12.46 -8.41 5.84
CA PHE A 48 -13.02 -9.63 5.25
C PHE A 48 -12.01 -10.79 5.27
N PRO A 49 -12.46 -12.04 5.53
CA PRO A 49 -11.55 -13.21 5.62
C PRO A 49 -10.68 -13.46 4.40
N GLN A 50 -11.15 -13.11 3.21
CA GLN A 50 -10.42 -13.34 1.95
C GLN A 50 -9.39 -12.23 1.64
N MET A 51 -9.44 -11.10 2.35
CA MET A 51 -8.49 -10.00 2.13
C MET A 51 -7.08 -10.39 2.57
N GLN A 52 -6.11 -10.15 1.70
CA GLN A 52 -4.69 -10.38 1.99
C GLN A 52 -3.92 -9.08 2.27
N ILE A 53 -4.39 -7.97 1.67
CA ILE A 53 -3.74 -6.67 1.72
C ILE A 53 -4.83 -5.60 1.78
N GLU A 54 -4.65 -4.60 2.65
CA GLU A 54 -5.42 -3.36 2.66
C GLU A 54 -4.48 -2.17 2.46
N ILE A 55 -4.88 -1.21 1.62
CA ILE A 55 -4.08 -0.03 1.29
C ILE A 55 -4.88 1.22 1.67
N GLY A 56 -4.37 1.98 2.64
CA GLY A 56 -4.85 3.31 3.00
C GLY A 56 -3.92 4.39 2.43
N VAL A 57 -4.50 5.52 2.02
CA VAL A 57 -3.74 6.65 1.45
C VAL A 57 -4.19 7.97 2.05
N GLU A 58 -3.26 8.90 2.19
CA GLU A 58 -3.55 10.30 2.47
C GLU A 58 -3.08 11.16 1.29
N ALA A 59 -3.90 12.13 0.91
CA ALA A 59 -3.64 13.02 -0.24
C ALA A 59 -3.95 14.47 0.11
N TYR A 60 -3.22 15.40 -0.51
CA TYR A 60 -3.49 16.83 -0.44
C TYR A 60 -4.14 17.33 -1.75
N LYS A 61 -4.54 18.59 -1.81
CA LYS A 61 -5.06 19.22 -3.03
C LYS A 61 -4.31 20.50 -3.32
#